data_AF-E3KLA2-F1
#
_entry.id   AF-E3KLA2-F1
#
_cell.length_a   1.000
_cell.length_b   1.000
_cell.length_c   1.000
_cell.angle_alpha   90.00
_cell.angle_beta   90.00
_cell.angle_gamma   90.00
#
_symmetry.space_group_name_H-M   'P 1'
#
loop_
_entity.id
_entity.type
_entity.pdbx_description
1 polymer ?
#
loop_
_entity_poly.entity_id
_entity_poly.type
_entity_poly.pdbx_seq_one_letter_code
_entity_poly.pdbx_strand_id
1 'polypeptide(L)'
;MQGLSEHQQLIREVFLIMVYHHNEATEEILNGIMKLPSIPSFGVILFLGKPSLQFIWETFCADKAEVAKILQELLSHQYLSLRTTPTTHDNYDLAKLFDMRDKDFKQAVRTTKDGFLWLLDQICQHPIFYSNSPWPQLPIPHQLALTLKRLGSNGNSALVKINKLRYQK
;
A
#
# COMPACT_ATOMS: atom_id res chain seq x y z
N MET A 1 16.67 22.27 -13.47
CA MET A 1 15.26 21.92 -13.76
C MET A 1 15.25 20.48 -14.25
N GLN A 2 15.00 19.52 -13.36
CA GLN A 2 14.83 18.11 -13.77
C GLN A 2 13.42 17.94 -14.33
N GLY A 3 13.29 17.35 -15.52
CA GLY A 3 12.00 17.01 -16.12
C GLY A 3 11.25 15.99 -15.25
N LEU A 4 9.92 16.05 -15.30
CA LEU A 4 9.04 15.08 -14.65
C LEU A 4 9.33 13.67 -15.19
N SER A 5 9.30 12.66 -14.32
CA SER A 5 9.39 11.25 -14.76
C SER A 5 8.15 10.86 -15.57
N GLU A 6 8.28 9.87 -16.47
CA GLU A 6 7.18 9.39 -17.32
C GLU A 6 5.91 9.05 -16.51
N HIS A 7 6.07 8.46 -15.32
CA HIS A 7 4.96 8.13 -14.42
C HIS A 7 4.31 9.39 -13.82
N GLN A 8 5.10 10.41 -13.47
CA GLN A 8 4.56 11.67 -12.96
C GLN A 8 3.83 12.45 -14.07
N GLN A 9 4.33 12.36 -15.31
CA GLN A 9 3.68 12.94 -16.47
C GLN A 9 2.35 12.24 -16.78
N LEU A 10 2.32 10.91 -16.72
CA LEU A 10 1.08 10.13 -16.87
C LEU A 10 0.03 10.47 -15.81
N ILE A 11 0.44 10.57 -14.53
CA ILE A 11 -0.46 10.99 -13.43
C ILE A 11 -1.03 12.38 -13.70
N ARG A 12 -0.19 13.32 -14.11
CA ARG A 12 -0.61 14.69 -14.43
C ARG A 12 -1.56 14.72 -15.62
N GLU A 13 -1.29 13.94 -16.66
CA GLU A 13 -2.17 13.84 -17.84
C GLU A 13 -3.51 13.22 -17.49
N VAL A 14 -3.55 12.12 -16.73
CA VAL A 14 -4.81 11.52 -16.25
C VAL A 14 -5.59 12.49 -15.37
N PHE A 15 -4.91 13.21 -14.47
CA PHE A 15 -5.54 14.23 -13.64
C PHE A 15 -6.11 15.38 -14.48
N LEU A 16 -5.36 15.87 -15.48
CA LEU A 16 -5.83 16.91 -16.41
C LEU A 16 -7.01 16.41 -17.25
N ILE A 17 -6.99 15.17 -17.74
CA ILE A 17 -8.11 14.55 -18.45
C ILE A 17 -9.34 14.49 -17.54
N MET A 18 -9.19 14.05 -16.29
CA MET A 18 -10.29 14.02 -15.32
C MET A 18 -10.83 15.42 -14.98
N VAL A 19 -9.95 16.41 -14.84
CA VAL A 19 -10.32 17.80 -14.57
C VAL A 19 -11.00 18.44 -15.77
N TYR A 20 -10.52 18.15 -16.99
CA TYR A 20 -11.04 18.69 -18.25
C TYR A 20 -12.34 18.01 -18.68
N HIS A 21 -12.50 16.72 -18.41
CA HIS A 21 -13.76 15.99 -18.62
C HIS A 21 -14.81 16.30 -17.56
N HIS A 22 -14.48 17.00 -16.49
CA HIS A 22 -15.47 17.57 -15.59
C HIS A 22 -16.09 18.84 -16.20
N ASN A 23 -16.76 18.66 -17.33
CA ASN A 23 -17.56 19.71 -17.96
C ASN A 23 -19.00 19.56 -17.47
N GLU A 24 -19.35 20.37 -16.47
CA GLU A 24 -20.66 20.36 -15.80
C GLU A 24 -21.82 20.43 -16.80
N ALA A 25 -21.65 21.17 -17.90
CA ALA A 25 -22.67 21.32 -18.94
C ALA A 25 -22.94 20.03 -19.73
N THR A 26 -21.93 19.20 -20.01
CA THR A 26 -22.16 17.91 -20.69
C THR A 26 -22.73 16.87 -19.74
N GLU A 27 -22.33 16.89 -18.48
CA GLU A 27 -22.87 15.98 -17.45
C GLU A 27 -24.34 16.31 -17.13
N GLU A 28 -24.75 17.58 -17.07
CA GLU A 28 -26.17 17.96 -16.92
C GLU A 28 -27.04 17.48 -18.08
N ILE A 29 -26.56 17.65 -19.33
CA ILE A 29 -27.27 17.20 -20.52
C ILE A 29 -27.36 15.67 -20.55
N LEU A 30 -26.25 14.97 -20.23
CA LEU A 30 -26.23 13.51 -20.19
C LEU A 30 -27.11 12.95 -19.07
N ASN A 31 -27.09 13.55 -17.87
CA ASN A 31 -27.93 13.15 -16.74
C ASN A 31 -29.42 13.43 -17.01
N GLY A 32 -29.74 14.55 -17.66
CA GLY A 32 -31.10 14.88 -18.10
C GLY A 32 -31.65 13.91 -19.15
N ILE A 33 -30.80 13.44 -20.07
CA ILE A 33 -31.18 12.50 -21.14
C ILE A 33 -31.24 11.05 -20.62
N MET A 34 -30.28 10.64 -19.77
CA MET A 34 -30.08 9.23 -19.40
C MET A 34 -30.71 8.84 -18.06
N LYS A 35 -31.22 9.79 -17.26
CA LYS A 35 -31.69 9.54 -15.87
C LYS A 35 -30.67 8.74 -15.04
N LEU A 36 -29.38 8.86 -15.34
CA LEU A 36 -28.33 8.22 -14.57
C LEU A 36 -28.30 8.82 -13.17
N PRO A 37 -28.16 8.02 -12.09
CA PRO A 37 -27.92 8.56 -10.77
C PRO A 37 -26.66 9.42 -10.83
N SER A 38 -26.77 10.69 -10.41
CA SER A 38 -25.62 11.59 -10.48
C SER A 38 -24.47 11.00 -9.69
N ILE A 39 -23.27 11.02 -10.28
CA ILE A 39 -22.07 10.57 -9.59
C ILE A 39 -21.93 11.47 -8.35
N PRO A 40 -21.96 10.91 -7.12
CA PRO A 40 -21.82 11.72 -5.92
C PRO A 40 -20.45 12.40 -5.94
N SER A 41 -20.40 13.66 -5.51
CA SER A 41 -19.12 14.38 -5.42
C SER A 41 -18.17 13.65 -4.48
N PHE A 42 -16.86 13.83 -4.69
CA PHE A 42 -15.87 13.25 -3.78
C PHE A 42 -16.08 13.68 -2.33
N GLY A 43 -16.56 14.90 -2.08
CA GLY A 43 -16.92 15.35 -0.74
C GLY A 43 -18.04 14.51 -0.11
N VAL A 44 -19.07 14.14 -0.88
CA VAL A 44 -20.15 13.24 -0.41
C VAL A 44 -19.61 11.85 -0.09
N ILE A 45 -18.72 11.31 -0.93
CA ILE A 45 -18.14 9.98 -0.76
C ILE A 45 -17.23 9.95 0.48
N LEU A 46 -16.34 10.94 0.62
CA LEU A 46 -15.33 10.99 1.69
C LEU A 46 -15.92 11.40 3.05
N PHE A 47 -16.96 12.24 3.05
CA PHE A 47 -17.53 12.82 4.26
C PHE A 47 -19.04 12.56 4.40
N LEU A 48 -19.43 11.30 4.20
CA LEU A 48 -20.83 10.88 4.33
C LEU A 48 -21.41 11.26 5.70
N GLY A 49 -22.55 11.97 5.69
CA GLY A 49 -23.23 12.42 6.91
C GLY A 49 -22.54 13.57 7.67
N LYS A 50 -21.51 14.20 7.08
CA LYS A 50 -20.79 15.33 7.68
C LYS A 50 -20.79 16.55 6.73
N PRO A 51 -21.90 17.31 6.69
CA PRO A 51 -22.11 18.37 5.70
C PRO A 51 -21.10 19.52 5.81
N SER A 52 -20.59 19.80 7.02
CA SER A 52 -19.56 20.83 7.23
C SER A 52 -18.22 20.47 6.59
N LEU A 53 -17.80 19.21 6.70
CA LEU A 53 -16.56 18.73 6.08
C LEU A 53 -16.70 18.59 4.57
N GLN A 54 -17.87 18.16 4.10
CA GLN A 54 -18.18 18.19 2.67
C GLN A 54 -18.07 19.62 2.13
N PHE A 55 -18.71 20.60 2.78
CA PHE A 55 -18.63 22.01 2.35
C PHE A 55 -17.20 22.54 2.30
N ILE A 56 -16.40 22.25 3.34
CA ILE A 56 -14.98 22.65 3.38
C ILE A 56 -14.20 21.99 2.24
N TRP A 57 -14.42 20.70 1.99
CA TRP A 57 -13.78 19.96 0.91
C TRP A 57 -14.13 20.53 -0.47
N GLU A 58 -15.41 20.74 -0.75
CA GLU A 58 -15.85 21.31 -2.03
C GLU A 58 -15.34 22.74 -2.21
N THR A 59 -15.31 23.54 -1.14
CA THR A 59 -14.75 24.91 -1.17
C THR A 59 -13.24 24.89 -1.44
N PHE A 60 -12.51 23.98 -0.78
CA PHE A 60 -11.07 23.82 -0.98
C PHE A 60 -10.73 23.31 -2.38
N CYS A 61 -11.56 22.43 -2.95
CA CYS A 61 -11.38 21.87 -4.29
C CYS A 61 -12.07 22.66 -5.41
N ALA A 62 -12.69 23.81 -5.11
CA ALA A 62 -13.41 24.63 -6.09
C ALA A 62 -12.48 25.17 -7.18
N ASP A 63 -11.28 25.63 -6.81
CA ASP A 63 -10.25 26.04 -7.78
C ASP A 63 -9.36 24.84 -8.16
N LYS A 64 -9.77 24.17 -9.24
CA LYS A 64 -9.02 23.04 -9.81
C LYS A 64 -7.60 23.42 -10.25
N ALA A 65 -7.36 24.68 -10.63
CA ALA A 65 -6.03 25.13 -11.05
C ALA A 65 -5.10 25.33 -9.84
N GLU A 66 -5.63 25.81 -8.71
CA GLU A 66 -4.89 25.87 -7.45
C GLU A 66 -4.57 24.48 -6.92
N VAL A 67 -5.55 23.57 -6.90
CA VAL A 67 -5.35 22.17 -6.50
C VAL A 67 -4.30 21.50 -7.39
N ALA A 68 -4.33 21.72 -8.71
CA ALA A 68 -3.35 21.19 -9.63
C ALA A 68 -1.92 21.70 -9.33
N LYS A 69 -1.76 22.98 -8.96
CA LYS A 69 -0.47 23.56 -8.57
C LYS A 69 0.05 22.94 -7.27
N ILE A 70 -0.81 22.81 -6.26
CA ILE A 70 -0.46 22.18 -4.98
C ILE A 70 -0.05 20.72 -5.21
N LEU A 71 -0.81 19.98 -6.03
CA LEU A 71 -0.48 18.62 -6.39
C LEU A 71 0.84 18.55 -7.16
N GLN A 72 1.10 19.46 -8.09
CA GLN A 72 2.34 19.52 -8.84
C GLN A 72 3.55 19.82 -7.93
N GLU A 73 3.38 20.71 -6.96
CA GLU A 73 4.41 21.00 -5.95
C GLU A 73 4.61 19.82 -5.00
N LEU A 74 3.54 19.17 -4.58
CA LEU A 74 3.64 17.97 -3.77
C LEU A 74 4.36 16.86 -4.54
N LEU A 75 4.02 16.64 -5.81
CA LEU A 75 4.68 15.66 -6.68
C LEU A 75 6.13 16.03 -7.00
N SER A 76 6.49 17.32 -7.03
CA SER A 76 7.87 17.78 -7.22
C SER A 76 8.74 17.51 -5.99
N HIS A 77 8.15 17.46 -4.79
CA HIS A 77 8.83 17.13 -3.54
C HIS A 77 8.61 15.69 -3.04
N GLN A 78 7.62 14.98 -3.59
CA GLN A 78 7.24 13.62 -3.19
C GLN A 78 8.10 12.58 -3.91
N TYR A 79 9.38 12.57 -3.56
CA TYR A 79 10.34 11.44 -3.57
C TYR A 79 11.66 11.82 -2.85
N LEU A 80 11.67 12.87 -2.02
CA LEU A 80 12.90 13.36 -1.34
C LEU A 80 13.50 12.40 -0.32
N SER A 81 12.74 11.43 0.18
CA SER A 81 13.34 10.28 0.85
C SER A 81 13.84 9.35 -0.23
N LEU A 82 15.17 9.32 -0.43
CA LEU A 82 15.81 8.19 -1.09
C LEU A 82 15.20 6.94 -0.48
N ARG A 83 14.46 6.15 -1.26
CA ARG A 83 14.07 4.82 -0.82
C ARG A 83 15.38 4.15 -0.50
N THR A 84 15.68 3.97 0.79
CA THR A 84 16.75 3.06 1.17
C THR A 84 16.43 1.79 0.42
N THR A 85 17.39 1.31 -0.37
CA THR A 85 17.31 -0.01 -0.99
C THR A 85 16.72 -0.91 0.08
N PRO A 86 15.56 -1.56 -0.18
CA PRO A 86 14.94 -2.44 0.79
C PRO A 86 16.07 -3.30 1.33
N THR A 87 16.32 -3.23 2.64
CA THR A 87 17.40 -4.02 3.22
C THR A 87 17.10 -5.44 2.78
N THR A 88 17.91 -5.98 1.87
CA THR A 88 17.83 -7.37 1.48
C THR A 88 18.08 -8.09 2.77
N HIS A 89 17.01 -8.53 3.42
CA HIS A 89 17.14 -9.30 4.64
C HIS A 89 18.02 -10.47 4.24
N ASP A 90 19.22 -10.53 4.84
CA ASP A 90 20.15 -11.63 4.69
C ASP A 90 19.35 -12.93 4.66
N ASN A 91 19.64 -13.76 3.65
CA ASN A 91 18.98 -15.02 3.33
C ASN A 91 18.24 -15.59 4.54
N TYR A 92 16.91 -15.55 4.49
CA TYR A 92 16.07 -16.04 5.56
C TYR A 92 16.24 -17.56 5.66
N ASP A 93 17.14 -18.00 6.54
CA ASP A 93 17.57 -19.38 6.66
C ASP A 93 16.55 -20.21 7.45
N LEU A 94 15.83 -21.07 6.74
CA LEU A 94 14.85 -21.98 7.35
C LEU A 94 15.50 -22.99 8.30
N ALA A 95 16.73 -23.43 8.04
CA ALA A 95 17.41 -24.36 8.94
C ALA A 95 17.64 -23.68 10.30
N LYS A 96 18.14 -22.44 10.30
CA LYS A 96 18.27 -21.65 11.53
C LYS A 96 16.93 -21.38 12.21
N LEU A 97 15.86 -21.17 11.45
CA LEU A 97 14.52 -21.02 12.02
C LEU A 97 14.09 -22.30 12.75
N PHE A 98 14.23 -23.46 12.12
CA PHE A 98 13.80 -24.75 12.69
C PHE A 98 14.71 -25.26 13.82
N ASP A 99 15.96 -24.80 13.87
CA ASP A 99 16.90 -25.09 14.96
C ASP A 99 16.56 -24.31 16.26
N MET A 100 15.73 -23.26 16.17
CA MET A 100 15.29 -22.51 17.36
C MET A 100 14.50 -23.38 18.34
N ARG A 101 14.59 -23.05 19.64
CA ARG A 101 13.69 -23.59 20.66
C ARG A 101 12.24 -23.24 20.31
N ASP A 102 11.30 -24.11 20.65
CA ASP A 102 9.89 -23.95 20.23
C ASP A 102 9.26 -22.62 20.68
N LYS A 103 9.65 -22.12 21.86
CA LYS A 103 9.20 -20.80 22.33
C LYS A 103 9.71 -19.65 21.45
N ASP A 104 10.94 -19.73 20.97
CA ASP A 104 11.59 -18.71 20.15
C ASP A 104 11.06 -18.79 18.71
N PHE A 105 10.85 -20.02 18.19
CA PHE A 105 10.15 -20.29 16.94
C PHE A 105 8.73 -19.68 16.97
N LYS A 106 7.94 -20.02 18.00
CA LYS A 106 6.58 -19.49 18.18
C LYS A 106 6.57 -17.97 18.34
N GLN A 107 7.58 -17.38 18.98
CA GLN A 107 7.70 -15.92 19.03
C GLN A 107 8.00 -15.31 17.65
N ALA A 108 8.82 -15.98 16.83
CA ALA A 108 9.24 -15.51 15.53
C ALA A 108 8.15 -15.62 14.46
N VAL A 109 7.44 -16.75 14.39
CA VAL A 109 6.45 -17.04 13.33
C VAL A 109 5.01 -17.21 13.84
N ARG A 110 4.77 -17.01 15.15
CA ARG A 110 3.44 -17.05 15.80
C ARG A 110 2.70 -18.38 15.71
N THR A 111 3.38 -19.46 15.33
CA THR A 111 2.83 -20.82 15.27
C THR A 111 3.83 -21.83 15.84
N THR A 112 3.42 -23.08 16.03
CA THR A 112 4.33 -24.19 16.38
C THR A 112 5.00 -24.75 15.13
N LYS A 113 6.08 -25.53 15.30
CA LYS A 113 6.74 -26.20 14.15
C LYS A 113 5.76 -27.11 13.41
N ASP A 114 4.94 -27.87 14.14
CA ASP A 114 3.91 -28.72 13.55
C ASP A 114 2.85 -27.91 12.82
N GLY A 115 2.39 -26.80 13.40
CA GLY A 115 1.42 -25.91 12.75
C GLY A 115 1.99 -25.26 11.49
N PHE A 116 3.29 -24.97 11.48
CA PHE A 116 3.98 -24.49 10.29
C PHE A 116 4.03 -25.57 9.20
N LEU A 117 4.43 -26.80 9.54
CA LEU A 117 4.50 -27.92 8.59
C LEU A 117 3.13 -28.28 8.03
N TRP A 118 2.11 -28.30 8.89
CA TRP A 118 0.72 -28.52 8.47
C TRP A 118 0.27 -27.46 7.47
N LEU A 119 0.49 -26.17 7.78
CA LEU A 119 0.12 -25.09 6.86
C LEU A 119 0.92 -25.15 5.54
N LEU A 120 2.19 -25.49 5.62
CA LEU A 120 3.04 -25.67 4.45
C LEU A 120 2.49 -26.77 3.53
N ASP A 121 2.11 -27.91 4.08
CA ASP A 121 1.50 -29.01 3.35
C ASP A 121 0.23 -28.56 2.59
N GLN A 122 -0.62 -27.75 3.22
CA GLN A 122 -1.85 -27.25 2.59
C GLN A 122 -1.60 -26.30 1.41
N ILE A 123 -0.53 -25.51 1.46
CA ILE A 123 -0.27 -24.47 0.44
C ILE A 123 0.79 -24.89 -0.58
N CYS A 124 1.60 -25.91 -0.29
CA CYS A 124 2.77 -26.24 -1.10
C CYS A 124 2.42 -26.59 -2.53
N GLN A 125 1.25 -27.18 -2.80
CA GLN A 125 0.83 -27.58 -4.15
C GLN A 125 -0.07 -26.55 -4.85
N HIS A 126 -0.42 -25.44 -4.18
CA HIS A 126 -1.44 -24.55 -4.70
C HIS A 126 -0.84 -23.54 -5.71
N PRO A 127 -1.38 -23.45 -6.94
CA PRO A 127 -0.77 -22.69 -8.04
C PRO A 127 -0.61 -21.19 -7.75
N ILE A 128 -1.45 -20.61 -6.89
CA ILE A 128 -1.36 -19.19 -6.50
C ILE A 128 -0.03 -18.80 -5.83
N PHE A 129 0.71 -19.76 -5.24
CA PHE A 129 1.99 -19.50 -4.57
C PHE A 129 3.20 -19.74 -5.47
N TYR A 130 2.95 -20.09 -6.73
CA TYR A 130 3.95 -20.25 -7.77
C TYR A 130 3.88 -19.08 -8.75
N SER A 131 5.04 -18.55 -9.11
CA SER A 131 5.18 -17.56 -10.17
C SER A 131 5.75 -18.22 -11.41
N ASN A 132 5.07 -18.08 -12.55
CA ASN A 132 5.58 -18.48 -13.87
C ASN A 132 6.43 -17.37 -14.52
N SER A 133 6.84 -16.35 -13.75
CA SER A 133 7.65 -15.24 -14.23
C SER A 133 9.10 -15.67 -14.48
N PRO A 134 9.81 -15.02 -15.42
CA PRO A 134 11.26 -15.20 -15.59
C PRO A 134 12.08 -14.89 -14.34
N TRP A 135 11.49 -14.15 -13.39
CA TRP A 135 12.12 -13.80 -12.13
C TRP A 135 11.72 -14.84 -11.05
N PRO A 136 12.68 -15.62 -10.54
CA PRO A 136 12.38 -16.69 -9.60
C PRO A 136 11.86 -16.10 -8.28
N GLN A 137 10.68 -16.54 -7.86
CA GLN A 137 10.17 -16.28 -6.51
C GLN A 137 10.89 -17.20 -5.52
N LEU A 138 10.96 -16.78 -4.25
CA LEU A 138 11.47 -17.64 -3.17
C LEU A 138 10.68 -18.96 -3.10
N PRO A 139 11.29 -20.08 -2.66
CA PRO A 139 10.56 -21.32 -2.43
C PRO A 139 9.42 -21.11 -1.42
N ILE A 140 8.28 -21.78 -1.62
CA ILE A 140 7.07 -21.64 -0.78
C ILE A 140 7.36 -21.70 0.73
N PRO A 141 8.21 -22.62 1.25
CA PRO A 141 8.57 -22.62 2.67
C PRO A 141 9.14 -21.28 3.17
N HIS A 142 9.96 -20.62 2.35
CA HIS A 142 10.56 -19.33 2.69
C HIS A 142 9.52 -18.20 2.62
N GLN A 143 8.64 -18.23 1.62
CA GLN A 143 7.54 -17.27 1.51
C GLN A 143 6.63 -17.34 2.74
N LEU A 144 6.27 -18.55 3.17
CA LEU A 144 5.43 -18.79 4.34
C LEU A 144 6.09 -18.24 5.61
N ALA A 145 7.37 -18.59 5.83
CA ALA A 145 8.08 -18.16 7.04
C ALA A 145 8.25 -16.63 7.11
N LEU A 146 8.56 -15.98 5.98
CA LEU A 146 8.62 -14.53 5.90
C LEU A 146 7.26 -13.88 6.17
N THR A 147 6.19 -14.45 5.62
CA THR A 147 4.82 -13.94 5.79
C THR A 147 4.40 -14.02 7.26
N LEU A 148 4.56 -15.19 7.89
CA LEU A 148 4.24 -15.38 9.30
C LEU A 148 5.07 -14.50 10.23
N LYS A 149 6.37 -14.35 9.95
CA LYS A 149 7.22 -13.41 10.68
C LYS A 149 6.75 -11.96 10.57
N ARG A 150 6.35 -11.53 9.37
CA ARG A 150 5.85 -10.16 9.13
C ARG A 150 4.51 -9.93 9.83
N LEU A 151 3.58 -10.87 9.71
CA LEU A 151 2.31 -10.83 10.44
C LEU A 151 2.53 -10.75 11.95
N GLY A 152 3.52 -11.49 12.47
CA GLY A 152 3.91 -11.46 13.89
C GLY A 152 4.69 -10.24 14.35
N SER A 153 5.24 -9.44 13.43
CA SER A 153 6.09 -8.27 13.72
C SER A 153 5.32 -6.95 13.76
N ASN A 154 4.14 -6.89 13.13
CA ASN A 154 3.34 -5.66 13.02
C ASN A 154 2.30 -5.47 14.15
N GLY A 155 2.23 -6.37 15.13
CA GLY A 155 1.56 -6.14 16.42
C GLY A 155 2.50 -5.51 17.47
N ASN A 156 2.08 -5.42 18.74
CA ASN A 156 2.79 -4.84 19.92
C ASN A 156 4.32 -5.13 20.06
N SER A 157 4.90 -6.02 19.27
CA SER A 157 6.34 -6.28 19.18
C SER A 157 7.15 -5.14 18.53
N ALA A 158 6.52 -4.21 17.79
CA ALA A 158 7.18 -2.97 17.37
C ALA A 158 7.59 -2.11 18.58
N LEU A 159 6.82 -2.13 19.67
CA LEU A 159 7.10 -1.40 20.91
C LEU A 159 8.26 -2.02 21.71
N VAL A 160 8.41 -3.35 21.68
CA VAL A 160 9.46 -4.07 22.40
C VAL A 160 10.83 -3.89 21.75
N LYS A 161 10.91 -3.77 20.41
CA LYS A 161 12.17 -3.47 19.71
C LYS A 161 12.68 -2.05 19.95
N ILE A 162 11.79 -1.08 20.17
CA ILE A 162 12.18 0.31 20.48
C ILE A 162 12.90 0.39 21.85
N ASN A 163 12.51 -0.43 22.83
CA ASN A 163 13.16 -0.42 24.15
C ASN A 163 14.51 -1.15 24.17
N LYS A 164 14.78 -2.06 23.23
CA LYS A 164 16.08 -2.76 23.16
C LYS A 164 17.19 -1.92 22.52
N LEU A 165 16.83 -0.89 21.76
CA LEU A 165 17.78 0.09 21.19
C LEU A 165 18.18 1.22 22.17
N ARG A 166 17.55 1.31 23.35
CA ARG A 166 17.90 2.32 24.37
C ARG A 166 18.91 1.86 25.42
N TYR A 167 19.29 0.58 25.45
CA TYR A 167 20.19 0.02 26.47
C TYR A 167 21.49 -0.57 25.89
N GLN A 168 21.95 -0.05 24.75
CA GLN A 168 23.33 -0.24 24.33
C GLN A 168 23.98 1.11 24.07
N LYS A 169 24.38 1.75 25.16
CA LYS A 169 25.44 2.75 25.22
C LYS A 169 26.29 2.46 26.44
#